data_AF-A0A377D7W3-F1
#
_entry.id   AF-A0A377D7W3-F1
#
_cell.length_a   1.000
_cell.length_b   1.000
_cell.length_c   1.000
_cell.angle_alpha   90.00
_cell.angle_beta   90.00
_cell.angle_gamma   90.00
#
_symmetry.space_group_name_H-M   'P 1'
#
loop_
_entity.id
_entity.type
_entity.pdbx_description
1 polymer ?
#
loop_
_entity_poly.entity_id
_entity_poly.type
_entity_poly.pdbx_seq_one_letter_code
_entity_poly.pdbx_strand_id
1 'polypeptide(L)'
;MAEANELLKTEKDEFYRNYLEKTVKDISSVHGGYFSKDNSDKDDKIEQEINEILHDKELLLSLENPRRFIFSKWTLREGWDNPNVFQICKLRSSGSTTSKLQEVGRGLRLPVNEYMCRVKDRNFTLNYYVDFTEKDFVDSLVKEINDSSFKETVPGKFTQELKDKILSQYPELSSRTLLNEIFDDEIIDDNDNFKDSDAYSRLKARYPAAFPAGVKPGKIKKASDGKRRTKMRVGKFSELKELWDLINQKVVIEYKIKSEREFLSLFRAFMLEEADRFTKSGAHTRIERIYIHNDTAMSKSILSVDEDNFHKINTMSYREFLDKLSQTIFVKHDTMHKVFCDIKYIINITEYLNIQTIRKIKSGFSKYLLNNSFSKFSLGYNVISGTVHPTKFTNADGGYLADVLSSDLGVLQDNTSPPLDSYLFEEVFYDSELEKLNMTEGEVRSVIVFTKIPKNSIKIPVAGGYTYSPDFAYVVNTSKGDYLNLIIETKNVDGKRELRHEERDKIKHAQKLFEQISKSIKITFMTQFSGDKIHDLIKKLTQ
;
A
#
# COMPACT_ATOMS: atom_id res chain seq x y z
N MET A 1 10.94 -29.56 -20.13
CA MET A 1 12.28 -30.19 -20.12
C MET A 1 13.35 -29.27 -20.70
N ALA A 2 13.23 -28.81 -21.95
CA ALA A 2 14.23 -27.92 -22.58
C ALA A 2 14.55 -26.67 -21.75
N GLU A 3 13.52 -25.96 -21.28
CA GLU A 3 13.68 -24.77 -20.44
C GLU A 3 14.35 -25.05 -19.08
N ALA A 4 14.01 -26.17 -18.42
CA ALA A 4 14.65 -26.57 -17.17
C ALA A 4 16.16 -26.85 -17.36
N ASN A 5 16.54 -27.50 -18.46
CA ASN A 5 17.93 -27.76 -18.80
C ASN A 5 18.71 -26.47 -19.15
N GLU A 6 18.04 -25.46 -19.70
CA GLU A 6 18.64 -24.17 -20.00
C GLU A 6 18.87 -23.36 -18.72
N LEU A 7 17.87 -23.30 -17.84
CA LEU A 7 17.96 -22.62 -16.55
C LEU A 7 19.06 -23.22 -15.67
N LEU A 8 19.19 -24.56 -15.63
CA LEU A 8 20.24 -25.26 -14.87
C LEU A 8 21.68 -24.82 -15.21
N LYS A 9 21.93 -24.23 -16.39
CA LYS A 9 23.26 -23.74 -16.78
C LYS A 9 23.64 -22.44 -16.08
N THR A 10 22.64 -21.65 -15.67
CA THR A 10 22.84 -20.28 -15.16
C THR A 10 22.32 -20.10 -13.73
N GLU A 11 21.52 -21.04 -13.24
CA GLU A 11 20.96 -20.99 -11.89
C GLU A 11 22.06 -21.17 -10.82
N LYS A 12 22.08 -20.25 -9.87
CA LYS A 12 23.06 -20.20 -8.76
C LYS A 12 22.45 -20.66 -7.44
N ASP A 13 21.12 -20.57 -7.29
CA ASP A 13 20.44 -21.00 -6.07
C ASP A 13 20.47 -22.53 -5.95
N GLU A 14 21.11 -23.05 -4.91
CA GLU A 14 21.33 -24.48 -4.71
C GLU A 14 20.00 -25.25 -4.58
N PHE A 15 19.03 -24.66 -3.89
CA PHE A 15 17.72 -25.26 -3.68
C PHE A 15 16.95 -25.39 -5.00
N TYR A 16 16.81 -24.29 -5.75
CA TYR A 16 16.09 -24.29 -7.01
C TYR A 16 16.80 -25.11 -8.08
N ARG A 17 18.14 -25.12 -8.06
CA ARG A 17 18.94 -26.01 -8.89
C ARG A 17 18.60 -27.49 -8.62
N ASN A 18 18.61 -27.92 -7.36
CA ASN A 18 18.23 -29.30 -6.99
C ASN A 18 16.79 -29.61 -7.42
N TYR A 19 15.86 -28.66 -7.24
CA TYR A 19 14.48 -28.79 -7.71
C TYR A 19 14.37 -28.98 -9.24
N LEU A 20 15.15 -28.22 -10.02
CA LEU A 20 15.22 -28.38 -11.48
C LEU A 20 15.88 -29.71 -11.87
N GLU A 21 16.89 -30.18 -11.15
CA GLU A 21 17.50 -31.50 -11.38
C GLU A 21 16.48 -32.64 -11.11
N LYS A 22 15.68 -32.54 -10.03
CA LYS A 22 14.55 -33.46 -9.77
C LYS A 22 13.54 -33.45 -10.93
N THR A 23 13.18 -32.26 -11.42
CA THR A 23 12.27 -32.09 -12.59
C THR A 23 12.81 -32.82 -13.82
N VAL A 24 14.10 -32.69 -14.12
CA VAL A 24 14.72 -33.29 -15.31
C VAL A 24 14.82 -34.81 -15.16
N LYS A 25 15.07 -35.29 -13.94
CA LYS A 25 15.18 -36.72 -13.63
C LYS A 25 13.84 -37.46 -13.78
N ASP A 26 12.75 -36.84 -13.36
CA ASP A 26 11.40 -37.44 -13.45
C ASP A 26 10.34 -36.40 -13.85
N ILE A 27 10.08 -36.32 -15.14
CA ILE A 27 9.05 -35.43 -15.70
C ILE A 27 7.64 -35.87 -15.29
N SER A 28 7.41 -37.17 -15.10
CA SER A 28 6.07 -37.65 -14.77
C SER A 28 5.59 -37.11 -13.43
N SER A 29 6.52 -36.86 -12.50
CA SER A 29 6.23 -36.26 -11.19
C SER A 29 5.83 -34.77 -11.24
N VAL A 30 6.15 -34.05 -12.32
CA VAL A 30 5.99 -32.58 -12.38
C VAL A 30 4.59 -32.15 -12.84
N HIS A 31 3.83 -33.08 -13.40
CA HIS A 31 2.47 -32.85 -13.84
C HIS A 31 1.53 -33.88 -13.21
N GLY A 32 0.32 -33.45 -12.89
CA GLY A 32 -0.75 -34.35 -12.47
C GLY A 32 -2.06 -33.89 -13.07
N GLY A 33 -3.04 -34.76 -13.11
CA GLY A 33 -4.34 -34.33 -13.58
C GLY A 33 -5.45 -35.28 -13.25
N TYR A 34 -6.65 -34.70 -13.12
CA TYR A 34 -7.85 -35.48 -12.96
C TYR A 34 -8.80 -35.17 -14.11
N PHE A 35 -8.94 -36.16 -14.95
CA PHE A 35 -9.97 -36.20 -15.96
C PHE A 35 -11.09 -37.00 -15.34
N SER A 36 -12.32 -36.47 -15.36
CA SER A 36 -13.49 -37.29 -15.01
C SER A 36 -13.61 -38.38 -16.08
N LYS A 37 -12.85 -39.46 -15.91
CA LYS A 37 -13.17 -40.79 -16.38
C LYS A 37 -14.20 -41.31 -15.41
N ASP A 38 -15.25 -41.90 -15.95
CA ASP A 38 -16.21 -42.68 -15.19
C ASP A 38 -15.47 -43.60 -14.20
N ASN A 39 -16.01 -43.72 -12.99
CA ASN A 39 -15.48 -44.44 -11.82
C ASN A 39 -15.28 -45.96 -12.04
N SER A 40 -14.66 -46.40 -13.14
CA SER A 40 -14.50 -47.81 -13.51
C SER A 40 -13.05 -48.29 -13.57
N ASP A 41 -12.05 -47.40 -13.59
CA ASP A 41 -10.63 -47.78 -13.49
C ASP A 41 -10.12 -47.43 -12.08
N LYS A 42 -10.09 -48.41 -11.16
CA LYS A 42 -9.46 -48.29 -9.83
C LYS A 42 -7.95 -48.42 -9.96
N ASP A 43 -7.29 -47.36 -10.39
CA ASP A 43 -5.83 -47.26 -10.30
C ASP A 43 -5.50 -46.39 -9.08
N ASP A 44 -4.97 -47.01 -8.02
CA ASP A 44 -4.68 -46.37 -6.73
C ASP A 44 -3.79 -45.12 -6.89
N LYS A 45 -2.95 -45.07 -7.93
CA LYS A 45 -2.11 -43.90 -8.25
C LYS A 45 -2.92 -42.70 -8.71
N ILE A 46 -3.95 -42.93 -9.53
CA ILE A 46 -4.82 -41.86 -10.04
C ILE A 46 -5.68 -41.30 -8.88
N GLU A 47 -6.15 -42.16 -7.98
CA GLU A 47 -6.89 -41.73 -6.79
C GLU A 47 -6.01 -40.90 -5.84
N GLN A 48 -4.75 -41.30 -5.63
CA GLN A 48 -3.79 -40.52 -4.87
C GLN A 48 -3.50 -39.16 -5.52
N GLU A 49 -3.31 -39.09 -6.84
CA GLU A 49 -3.11 -37.83 -7.56
C GLU A 49 -4.32 -36.90 -7.44
N ILE A 50 -5.54 -37.44 -7.54
CA ILE A 50 -6.78 -36.68 -7.35
C ILE A 50 -6.86 -36.12 -5.93
N ASN A 51 -6.57 -36.96 -4.94
CA ASN A 51 -6.64 -36.58 -3.53
C ASN A 51 -5.61 -35.49 -3.20
N GLU A 52 -4.38 -35.63 -3.69
CA GLU A 52 -3.32 -34.64 -3.54
C GLU A 52 -3.71 -33.28 -4.16
N ILE A 53 -4.30 -33.28 -5.38
CA ILE A 53 -4.66 -32.03 -6.07
C ILE A 53 -5.87 -31.33 -5.43
N LEU A 54 -6.84 -32.08 -4.90
CA LEU A 54 -8.10 -31.53 -4.40
C LEU A 54 -8.12 -31.28 -2.89
N HIS A 55 -7.46 -32.11 -2.10
CA HIS A 55 -7.55 -32.10 -0.64
C HIS A 55 -6.22 -31.76 0.05
N ASP A 56 -5.07 -32.14 -0.53
CA ASP A 56 -3.75 -31.90 0.08
C ASP A 56 -3.06 -30.63 -0.43
N LYS A 57 -3.64 -29.50 -0.04
CA LYS A 57 -3.15 -28.17 -0.47
C LYS A 57 -1.74 -27.87 0.03
N GLU A 58 -1.38 -28.33 1.22
CA GLU A 58 -0.07 -28.07 1.82
C GLU A 58 1.03 -28.81 1.06
N LEU A 59 0.76 -30.07 0.69
CA LEU A 59 1.68 -30.84 -0.15
C LEU A 59 1.88 -30.20 -1.52
N LEU A 60 0.82 -29.65 -2.14
CA LEU A 60 0.92 -28.99 -3.44
C LEU A 60 1.65 -27.63 -3.39
N LEU A 61 1.61 -26.96 -2.23
CA LEU A 61 2.34 -25.70 -1.99
C LEU A 61 3.78 -25.94 -1.51
N SER A 62 4.11 -27.16 -1.09
CA SER A 62 5.44 -27.54 -0.63
C SER A 62 6.45 -27.47 -1.76
N LEU A 63 7.59 -26.85 -1.50
CA LEU A 63 8.69 -26.78 -2.46
C LEU A 63 9.37 -28.14 -2.70
N GLU A 64 9.15 -29.12 -1.80
CA GLU A 64 9.63 -30.49 -2.00
C GLU A 64 8.80 -31.25 -3.05
N ASN A 65 7.58 -30.78 -3.33
CA ASN A 65 6.72 -31.37 -4.34
C ASN A 65 7.06 -30.80 -5.73
N PRO A 66 7.51 -31.63 -6.69
CA PRO A 66 7.85 -31.17 -8.04
C PRO A 66 6.60 -30.84 -8.89
N ARG A 67 5.39 -31.18 -8.44
CA ARG A 67 4.15 -31.03 -9.19
C ARG A 67 3.74 -29.56 -9.31
N ARG A 68 3.72 -29.05 -10.55
CA ARG A 68 3.38 -27.65 -10.86
C ARG A 68 2.49 -27.46 -12.08
N PHE A 69 2.31 -28.51 -12.88
CA PHE A 69 1.36 -28.53 -13.98
C PHE A 69 0.15 -29.37 -13.59
N ILE A 70 -1.03 -28.75 -13.57
CA ILE A 70 -2.28 -29.42 -13.21
C ILE A 70 -3.19 -29.41 -14.43
N PHE A 71 -3.53 -30.60 -14.93
CA PHE A 71 -4.50 -30.77 -15.99
C PHE A 71 -5.83 -31.18 -15.37
N SER A 72 -6.90 -30.47 -15.70
CA SER A 72 -8.21 -30.85 -15.18
C SER A 72 -9.34 -30.47 -16.11
N LYS A 73 -10.39 -31.28 -16.02
CA LYS A 73 -11.63 -31.12 -16.78
C LYS A 73 -12.57 -30.10 -16.13
N TRP A 74 -12.44 -29.85 -14.81
CA TRP A 74 -13.41 -29.08 -13.99
C TRP A 74 -12.79 -28.34 -12.77
N THR A 75 -11.49 -28.00 -12.77
CA THR A 75 -10.72 -27.49 -11.61
C THR A 75 -11.22 -26.25 -10.90
N LEU A 76 -12.21 -25.57 -11.43
CA LEU A 76 -12.61 -24.28 -10.90
C LEU A 76 -14.09 -24.26 -10.51
N ARG A 77 -14.75 -25.43 -10.51
CA ARG A 77 -16.13 -25.61 -10.06
C ARG A 77 -16.24 -26.23 -8.66
N GLU A 78 -15.39 -27.17 -8.28
CA GLU A 78 -15.46 -27.85 -6.96
C GLU A 78 -14.09 -27.92 -6.26
N GLY A 79 -14.05 -27.59 -4.97
CA GLY A 79 -12.95 -27.87 -4.04
C GLY A 79 -11.64 -27.09 -4.20
N TRP A 80 -11.31 -26.62 -5.39
CA TRP A 80 -9.99 -26.05 -5.66
C TRP A 80 -9.84 -24.61 -5.17
N ASP A 81 -8.77 -24.40 -4.42
CA ASP A 81 -8.40 -23.14 -3.81
C ASP A 81 -6.90 -23.16 -3.50
N ASN A 82 -6.09 -22.88 -4.54
CA ASN A 82 -4.65 -22.75 -4.42
C ASN A 82 -4.23 -21.29 -4.70
N PRO A 83 -3.54 -20.61 -3.77
CA PRO A 83 -3.11 -19.22 -3.96
C PRO A 83 -1.92 -19.05 -4.90
N ASN A 84 -1.14 -20.10 -5.18
CA ASN A 84 0.09 -20.07 -5.97
C ASN A 84 -0.16 -20.45 -7.44
N VAL A 85 -1.25 -19.94 -7.99
CA VAL A 85 -1.66 -20.18 -9.38
C VAL A 85 -1.32 -18.94 -10.18
N PHE A 86 -0.30 -19.06 -11.03
CA PHE A 86 0.16 -17.93 -11.85
C PHE A 86 -0.30 -18.00 -13.30
N GLN A 87 -0.76 -19.18 -13.74
CA GLN A 87 -1.17 -19.42 -15.11
C GLN A 87 -2.42 -20.29 -15.14
N ILE A 88 -3.41 -19.89 -15.93
CA ILE A 88 -4.57 -20.71 -16.27
C ILE A 88 -4.65 -20.76 -17.79
N CYS A 89 -4.58 -21.96 -18.35
CA CYS A 89 -4.73 -22.18 -19.77
C CYS A 89 -6.06 -22.86 -20.06
N LYS A 90 -6.96 -22.15 -20.75
CA LYS A 90 -8.27 -22.67 -21.13
C LYS A 90 -8.21 -23.29 -22.52
N LEU A 91 -8.20 -24.62 -22.58
CA LEU A 91 -8.12 -25.39 -23.83
C LEU A 91 -9.49 -25.55 -24.54
N ARG A 92 -10.61 -25.14 -23.93
CA ARG A 92 -11.95 -25.21 -24.53
C ARG A 92 -12.71 -23.90 -24.39
N SER A 93 -13.40 -23.47 -25.44
CA SER A 93 -14.20 -22.23 -25.52
C SER A 93 -15.65 -22.40 -25.03
N SER A 94 -15.90 -23.29 -24.07
CA SER A 94 -17.24 -23.54 -23.52
C SER A 94 -17.43 -22.96 -22.10
N GLY A 95 -18.68 -22.61 -21.76
CA GLY A 95 -19.07 -22.07 -20.45
C GLY A 95 -19.60 -20.63 -20.51
N SER A 96 -20.51 -20.28 -19.60
CA SER A 96 -21.05 -18.93 -19.48
C SER A 96 -19.98 -17.92 -19.06
N THR A 97 -20.17 -16.64 -19.39
CA THR A 97 -19.35 -15.51 -18.91
C THR A 97 -19.17 -15.55 -17.39
N THR A 98 -20.24 -15.86 -16.66
CA THR A 98 -20.24 -15.98 -15.19
C THR A 98 -19.35 -17.12 -14.68
N SER A 99 -19.35 -18.29 -15.34
CA SER A 99 -18.45 -19.40 -15.02
C SER A 99 -16.99 -18.99 -15.22
N LYS A 100 -16.69 -18.33 -16.35
CA LYS A 100 -15.34 -17.85 -16.69
C LYS A 100 -14.80 -16.84 -15.67
N LEU A 101 -15.65 -15.93 -15.19
CA LEU A 101 -15.30 -14.96 -14.14
C LEU A 101 -15.00 -15.62 -12.79
N GLN A 102 -15.81 -16.61 -12.39
CA GLN A 102 -15.57 -17.36 -11.15
C GLN A 102 -14.28 -18.18 -11.23
N GLU A 103 -14.00 -18.76 -12.40
CA GLU A 103 -12.77 -19.49 -12.72
C GLU A 103 -11.53 -18.60 -12.52
N VAL A 104 -11.52 -17.43 -13.15
CA VAL A 104 -10.43 -16.44 -13.02
C VAL A 104 -10.32 -15.98 -11.56
N GLY A 105 -11.46 -15.73 -10.89
CA GLY A 105 -11.52 -15.26 -9.50
C GLY A 105 -10.81 -16.16 -8.50
N ARG A 106 -10.80 -17.49 -8.73
CA ARG A 106 -10.07 -18.44 -7.87
C ARG A 106 -8.55 -18.32 -8.00
N GLY A 107 -8.05 -17.94 -9.18
CA GLY A 107 -6.62 -17.71 -9.44
C GLY A 107 -6.12 -16.31 -9.05
N LEU A 108 -6.99 -15.39 -8.64
CA LEU A 108 -6.61 -14.01 -8.28
C LEU A 108 -6.17 -13.86 -6.81
N ARG A 109 -6.01 -14.96 -6.07
CA ARG A 109 -5.57 -14.93 -4.68
C ARG A 109 -4.09 -14.53 -4.60
N LEU A 110 -3.71 -13.82 -3.53
CA LEU A 110 -2.31 -13.50 -3.29
C LEU A 110 -1.53 -14.77 -2.95
N PRO A 111 -0.38 -15.02 -3.60
CA PRO A 111 0.42 -16.21 -3.35
C PRO A 111 1.05 -16.19 -1.96
N VAL A 112 1.45 -17.37 -1.50
CA VAL A 112 2.23 -17.59 -0.29
C VAL A 112 3.69 -17.91 -0.65
N ASN A 113 4.62 -17.49 0.21
CA ASN A 113 6.04 -17.84 0.09
C ASN A 113 6.35 -19.21 0.74
N GLU A 114 7.64 -19.58 0.75
CA GLU A 114 8.15 -20.83 1.35
C GLU A 114 7.79 -21.01 2.84
N TYR A 115 7.52 -19.92 3.56
CA TYR A 115 7.09 -19.92 4.96
C TYR A 115 5.55 -19.91 5.09
N MET A 116 4.82 -20.23 4.01
CA MET A 116 3.36 -20.18 3.91
C MET A 116 2.75 -18.82 4.26
N CYS A 117 3.53 -17.74 4.15
CA CYS A 117 3.10 -16.37 4.41
C CYS A 117 2.68 -15.68 3.11
N ARG A 118 1.52 -15.01 3.11
CA ARG A 118 1.04 -14.25 1.94
C ARG A 118 2.01 -13.12 1.60
N VAL A 119 2.41 -13.05 0.33
CA VAL A 119 3.30 -12.01 -0.18
C VAL A 119 2.47 -10.78 -0.55
N LYS A 120 2.74 -9.64 0.10
CA LYS A 120 1.95 -8.39 -0.04
C LYS A 120 2.75 -7.21 -0.59
N ASP A 121 4.06 -7.31 -0.57
CA ASP A 121 5.02 -6.28 -0.93
C ASP A 121 5.39 -6.28 -2.42
N ARG A 122 4.89 -7.27 -3.18
CA ARG A 122 5.09 -7.41 -4.63
C ARG A 122 3.77 -7.57 -5.37
N ASN A 123 3.70 -7.00 -6.57
CA ASN A 123 2.58 -7.22 -7.49
C ASN A 123 2.79 -8.53 -8.28
N PHE A 124 1.81 -9.43 -8.18
CA PHE A 124 1.73 -10.65 -8.99
C PHE A 124 0.67 -10.49 -10.09
N THR A 125 0.82 -11.28 -11.15
CA THR A 125 -0.11 -11.27 -12.29
C THR A 125 -0.48 -12.71 -12.60
N LEU A 126 -1.78 -12.95 -12.77
CA LEU A 126 -2.31 -14.21 -13.28
C LEU A 126 -2.36 -14.12 -14.81
N ASN A 127 -1.66 -15.03 -15.49
CA ASN A 127 -1.76 -15.14 -16.95
C ASN A 127 -2.93 -16.07 -17.29
N TYR A 128 -3.93 -15.54 -18.01
CA TYR A 128 -5.09 -16.30 -18.45
C TYR A 128 -5.02 -16.48 -19.97
N TYR A 129 -4.72 -17.70 -20.42
CA TYR A 129 -4.60 -18.05 -21.83
C TYR A 129 -5.93 -18.57 -22.33
N VAL A 130 -6.42 -17.99 -23.42
CA VAL A 130 -7.63 -18.42 -24.12
C VAL A 130 -7.34 -18.66 -25.58
N ASP A 131 -8.19 -19.47 -26.21
CA ASP A 131 -8.16 -19.71 -27.64
C ASP A 131 -8.58 -18.46 -28.45
N PHE A 132 -8.22 -18.41 -29.74
CA PHE A 132 -8.52 -17.29 -30.63
C PHE A 132 -10.03 -17.03 -30.78
N THR A 133 -10.86 -18.08 -30.59
CA THR A 133 -12.32 -18.01 -30.60
C THR A 133 -12.91 -17.15 -29.48
N GLU A 134 -12.13 -16.85 -28.42
CA GLU A 134 -12.56 -16.12 -27.23
C GLU A 134 -12.02 -14.68 -27.20
N LYS A 135 -11.51 -14.17 -28.34
CA LYS A 135 -10.95 -12.81 -28.44
C LYS A 135 -11.96 -11.74 -28.01
N ASP A 136 -13.20 -11.84 -28.47
CA ASP A 136 -14.26 -10.89 -28.13
C ASP A 136 -14.66 -10.96 -26.65
N PHE A 137 -14.58 -12.15 -26.04
CA PHE A 137 -14.78 -12.32 -24.60
C PHE A 137 -13.65 -11.67 -23.80
N VAL A 138 -12.39 -11.78 -24.23
CA VAL A 138 -11.27 -11.07 -23.57
C VAL A 138 -11.43 -9.58 -23.73
N ASP A 139 -11.80 -9.10 -24.91
CA ASP A 139 -12.07 -7.68 -25.14
C ASP A 139 -13.23 -7.18 -24.28
N SER A 140 -14.33 -7.94 -24.21
CA SER A 140 -15.48 -7.58 -23.38
C SER A 140 -15.15 -7.67 -21.90
N LEU A 141 -14.33 -8.61 -21.43
CA LEU A 141 -13.92 -8.75 -20.04
C LEU A 141 -12.92 -7.67 -19.62
N VAL A 142 -11.93 -7.38 -20.47
CA VAL A 142 -10.98 -6.27 -20.27
C VAL A 142 -11.77 -4.97 -20.23
N LYS A 143 -12.71 -4.77 -21.15
CA LYS A 143 -13.58 -3.60 -21.17
C LYS A 143 -14.50 -3.59 -19.96
N GLU A 144 -15.21 -4.66 -19.65
CA GLU A 144 -16.14 -4.74 -18.53
C GLU A 144 -15.43 -4.54 -17.20
N ILE A 145 -14.26 -5.14 -16.95
CA ILE A 145 -13.55 -4.97 -15.68
C ILE A 145 -12.85 -3.61 -15.59
N ASN A 146 -12.24 -3.12 -16.68
CA ASN A 146 -11.63 -1.80 -16.67
C ASN A 146 -12.68 -0.66 -16.78
N ASP A 147 -13.87 -0.89 -17.34
CA ASP A 147 -14.99 0.06 -17.42
C ASP A 147 -16.00 -0.11 -16.26
N SER A 148 -15.99 -1.24 -15.56
CA SER A 148 -16.60 -1.41 -14.22
C SER A 148 -15.70 -0.82 -13.13
N SER A 149 -14.60 -0.16 -13.52
CA SER A 149 -14.28 1.13 -12.91
C SER A 149 -15.52 2.00 -13.00
N PHE A 150 -16.37 1.93 -11.96
CA PHE A 150 -17.50 2.81 -11.70
C PHE A 150 -17.40 4.09 -12.54
N LYS A 151 -18.03 4.13 -13.73
CA LYS A 151 -18.18 5.37 -14.49
C LYS A 151 -19.21 6.17 -13.73
N GLU A 152 -18.75 6.76 -12.63
CA GLU A 152 -19.52 7.67 -11.83
C GLU A 152 -19.84 8.84 -12.75
N THR A 153 -21.08 8.93 -13.21
CA THR A 153 -21.58 10.17 -13.80
C THR A 153 -21.35 11.23 -12.76
N VAL A 154 -20.43 12.16 -13.03
CA VAL A 154 -20.14 13.29 -12.14
C VAL A 154 -21.46 14.03 -11.94
N PRO A 155 -22.05 14.00 -10.73
CA PRO A 155 -23.30 14.68 -10.50
C PRO A 155 -23.07 16.18 -10.64
N GLY A 156 -24.00 16.94 -11.21
CA GLY A 156 -23.87 18.40 -11.27
C GLY A 156 -24.01 19.08 -9.90
N LYS A 157 -24.55 18.37 -8.91
CA LYS A 157 -24.78 18.82 -7.54
C LYS A 157 -24.37 17.78 -6.51
N PHE A 158 -24.04 18.24 -5.32
CA PHE A 158 -23.86 17.39 -4.15
C PHE A 158 -25.23 16.88 -3.67
N THR A 159 -25.54 15.63 -3.96
CA THR A 159 -26.84 15.02 -3.66
C THR A 159 -26.89 14.41 -2.26
N GLN A 160 -28.11 14.19 -1.75
CA GLN A 160 -28.32 13.48 -0.49
C GLN A 160 -27.72 12.05 -0.51
N GLU A 161 -27.71 11.38 -1.66
CA GLU A 161 -27.06 10.07 -1.81
C GLU A 161 -25.54 10.13 -1.59
N LEU A 162 -24.85 11.15 -2.13
CA LEU A 162 -23.41 11.34 -1.88
C LEU A 162 -23.13 11.63 -0.42
N LYS A 163 -24.01 12.41 0.20
CA LYS A 163 -23.94 12.73 1.62
C LYS A 163 -24.08 11.48 2.49
N ASP A 164 -25.09 10.65 2.24
CA ASP A 164 -25.31 9.40 2.98
C ASP A 164 -24.17 8.39 2.74
N LYS A 165 -23.64 8.33 1.51
CA LYS A 165 -22.48 7.51 1.15
C LYS A 165 -21.24 7.89 1.96
N ILE A 166 -20.95 9.19 2.10
CA ILE A 166 -19.83 9.70 2.91
C ILE A 166 -20.06 9.40 4.39
N LEU A 167 -21.23 9.77 4.94
CA LEU A 167 -21.53 9.59 6.36
C LEU A 167 -21.53 8.10 6.78
N SER A 168 -21.82 7.17 5.87
CA SER A 168 -21.74 5.72 6.15
C SER A 168 -20.32 5.22 6.42
N GLN A 169 -19.31 5.81 5.78
CA GLN A 169 -17.89 5.42 5.93
C GLN A 169 -17.14 6.31 6.92
N TYR A 170 -17.71 7.47 7.24
CA TYR A 170 -17.19 8.45 8.19
C TYR A 170 -18.26 8.75 9.26
N PRO A 171 -18.57 7.80 10.14
CA PRO A 171 -19.66 7.93 11.13
C PRO A 171 -19.39 9.02 12.19
N GLU A 172 -18.15 9.49 12.32
CA GLU A 172 -17.78 10.62 13.16
C GLU A 172 -18.16 12.00 12.59
N LEU A 173 -18.44 12.10 11.29
CA LEU A 173 -18.82 13.35 10.65
C LEU A 173 -20.31 13.60 10.85
N SER A 174 -20.66 14.80 11.30
CA SER A 174 -22.06 15.23 11.29
C SER A 174 -22.44 15.74 9.91
N SER A 175 -23.71 15.61 9.56
CA SER A 175 -24.30 16.16 8.32
C SER A 175 -23.95 17.63 8.08
N ARG A 176 -23.86 18.43 9.15
CA ARG A 176 -23.52 19.85 9.08
C ARG A 176 -22.01 20.08 8.96
N THR A 177 -21.20 19.29 9.66
CA THR A 177 -19.74 19.36 9.57
C THR A 177 -19.27 19.01 8.17
N LEU A 178 -19.82 17.95 7.58
CA LEU A 178 -19.53 17.55 6.20
C LEU A 178 -19.81 18.69 5.21
N LEU A 179 -20.99 19.31 5.28
CA LEU A 179 -21.37 20.42 4.39
C LEU A 179 -20.46 21.63 4.57
N ASN A 180 -20.16 22.00 5.81
CA ASN A 180 -19.24 23.11 6.08
C ASN A 180 -17.84 22.83 5.53
N GLU A 181 -17.31 21.61 5.73
CA GLU A 181 -15.98 21.25 5.25
C GLU A 181 -15.88 21.29 3.72
N ILE A 182 -16.87 20.75 3.00
CA ILE A 182 -16.85 20.77 1.53
C ILE A 182 -17.14 22.16 0.96
N PHE A 183 -17.86 23.00 1.69
CA PHE A 183 -18.08 24.40 1.32
C PHE A 183 -16.81 25.24 1.53
N ASP A 184 -16.17 25.11 2.69
CA ASP A 184 -14.93 25.81 3.04
C ASP A 184 -13.77 25.41 2.11
N ASP A 185 -13.74 24.15 1.67
CA ASP A 185 -12.78 23.62 0.68
C ASP A 185 -13.11 24.03 -0.77
N GLU A 186 -14.13 24.87 -0.99
CA GLU A 186 -14.60 25.29 -2.32
C GLU A 186 -14.95 24.12 -3.26
N ILE A 187 -15.50 23.04 -2.71
CA ILE A 187 -16.00 21.90 -3.50
C ILE A 187 -17.42 22.19 -4.00
N ILE A 188 -18.25 22.82 -3.17
CA ILE A 188 -19.63 23.20 -3.52
C ILE A 188 -19.86 24.70 -3.40
N ASP A 189 -20.92 25.21 -4.05
CA ASP A 189 -21.41 26.58 -3.91
C ASP A 189 -22.57 26.68 -2.88
N ASP A 190 -23.11 27.88 -2.70
CA ASP A 190 -24.24 28.15 -1.77
C ASP A 190 -25.53 27.36 -2.10
N ASN A 191 -25.61 26.77 -3.30
CA ASN A 191 -26.75 26.00 -3.79
C ASN A 191 -26.43 24.51 -3.95
N ASP A 192 -25.37 24.03 -3.27
CA ASP A 192 -24.84 22.66 -3.31
C ASP A 192 -24.41 22.20 -4.72
N ASN A 193 -24.18 23.11 -5.67
CA ASN A 193 -23.60 22.75 -6.98
C ASN A 193 -22.10 22.56 -6.85
N PHE A 194 -21.52 21.63 -7.60
CA PHE A 194 -20.07 21.54 -7.69
C PHE A 194 -19.50 22.76 -8.41
N LYS A 195 -18.53 23.44 -7.78
CA LYS A 195 -18.00 24.73 -8.28
C LYS A 195 -17.27 24.63 -9.62
N ASP A 196 -16.58 23.52 -9.88
CA ASP A 196 -15.79 23.32 -11.10
C ASP A 196 -15.69 21.83 -11.49
N SER A 197 -15.06 21.55 -12.64
CA SER A 197 -14.90 20.19 -13.17
C SER A 197 -14.03 19.27 -12.30
N ASP A 198 -13.24 19.81 -11.37
CA ASP A 198 -12.34 19.07 -10.48
C ASP A 198 -12.88 18.94 -9.05
N ALA A 199 -13.92 19.70 -8.69
CA ALA A 199 -14.55 19.66 -7.37
C ALA A 199 -14.96 18.24 -6.97
N TYR A 200 -15.44 17.43 -7.91
CA TYR A 200 -15.76 16.03 -7.65
C TYR A 200 -14.53 15.18 -7.34
N SER A 201 -13.38 15.46 -7.96
CA SER A 201 -12.10 14.83 -7.63
C SER A 201 -11.63 15.25 -6.23
N ARG A 202 -11.76 16.54 -5.89
CA ARG A 202 -11.43 17.06 -4.55
C ARG A 202 -12.28 16.43 -3.46
N LEU A 203 -13.59 16.24 -3.69
CA LEU A 203 -14.49 15.50 -2.81
C LEU A 203 -14.01 14.07 -2.57
N LYS A 204 -13.64 13.36 -3.64
CA LYS A 204 -13.11 11.99 -3.56
C LYS A 204 -11.77 11.91 -2.84
N ALA A 205 -10.90 12.90 -3.03
CA ALA A 205 -9.61 13.00 -2.35
C ALA A 205 -9.77 13.29 -0.85
N ARG A 206 -10.77 14.09 -0.47
CA ARG A 206 -11.12 14.42 0.91
C ARG A 206 -11.72 13.22 1.65
N TYR A 207 -12.60 12.45 0.99
CA TYR A 207 -13.32 11.31 1.57
C TYR A 207 -13.04 9.97 0.84
N PRO A 208 -11.79 9.51 0.75
CA PRO A 208 -11.40 8.36 -0.08
C PRO A 208 -12.09 7.05 0.28
N ALA A 209 -12.39 6.79 1.56
CA ALA A 209 -13.10 5.58 1.99
C ALA A 209 -14.55 5.50 1.49
N ALA A 210 -15.21 6.64 1.24
CA ALA A 210 -16.58 6.70 0.71
C ALA A 210 -16.65 6.41 -0.78
N PHE A 211 -15.53 6.57 -1.49
CA PHE A 211 -15.41 6.36 -2.93
C PHE A 211 -14.35 5.29 -3.19
N PRO A 212 -14.64 4.01 -2.90
CA PRO A 212 -13.72 2.93 -3.20
C PRO A 212 -13.41 2.98 -4.70
N ALA A 213 -12.15 3.24 -5.03
CA ALA A 213 -11.71 3.19 -6.41
C ALA A 213 -12.02 1.79 -6.95
N GLY A 214 -12.68 1.73 -8.10
CA GLY A 214 -12.77 0.50 -8.87
C GLY A 214 -11.37 -0.05 -9.18
N VAL A 215 -11.32 -1.20 -9.84
CA VAL A 215 -10.04 -1.75 -10.29
C VAL A 215 -9.33 -0.69 -11.14
N LYS A 216 -8.17 -0.19 -10.68
CA LYS A 216 -7.44 0.88 -11.38
C LYS A 216 -7.29 0.53 -12.87
N PRO A 217 -7.44 1.49 -13.81
CA PRO A 217 -7.28 1.25 -15.23
C PRO A 217 -5.98 0.49 -15.53
N GLY A 218 -6.08 -0.57 -16.34
CA GLY A 218 -4.92 -1.36 -16.76
C GLY A 218 -4.45 -2.42 -15.75
N LYS A 219 -5.29 -2.83 -14.80
CA LYS A 219 -5.00 -4.03 -13.97
C LYS A 219 -5.19 -5.34 -14.73
N ILE A 220 -6.06 -5.35 -15.74
CA ILE A 220 -6.18 -6.44 -16.71
C ILE A 220 -5.68 -5.92 -18.05
N LYS A 221 -4.71 -6.61 -18.64
CA LYS A 221 -4.07 -6.25 -19.90
C LYS A 221 -3.96 -7.48 -20.79
N LYS A 222 -3.98 -7.28 -22.11
CA LYS A 222 -3.57 -8.31 -23.07
C LYS A 222 -2.05 -8.45 -23.00
N ALA A 223 -1.54 -9.68 -23.02
CA ALA A 223 -0.12 -9.99 -22.88
C ALA A 223 0.77 -9.52 -24.06
N SER A 224 0.20 -8.79 -25.03
CA SER A 224 0.95 -8.18 -26.13
C SER A 224 1.83 -7.00 -25.69
N ASP A 225 1.55 -6.40 -24.54
CA ASP A 225 2.40 -5.35 -23.96
C ASP A 225 3.26 -5.96 -22.85
N GLY A 226 4.54 -6.23 -23.15
CA GLY A 226 5.52 -6.52 -22.11
C GLY A 226 5.50 -5.44 -21.02
N LYS A 227 5.89 -5.80 -19.79
CA LYS A 227 6.05 -4.79 -18.74
C LYS A 227 7.04 -3.75 -19.25
N ARG A 228 6.59 -2.51 -19.39
CA ARG A 228 7.45 -1.42 -19.85
C ARG A 228 8.63 -1.28 -18.89
N ARG A 229 9.83 -1.32 -19.47
CA ARG A 229 11.10 -1.11 -18.78
C ARG A 229 11.77 0.09 -19.39
N THR A 230 12.55 0.79 -18.59
CA THR A 230 13.38 1.90 -19.06
C THR A 230 14.83 1.61 -18.76
N LYS A 231 15.71 2.01 -19.68
CA LYS A 231 17.14 1.77 -19.57
C LYS A 231 17.76 2.73 -18.56
N MET A 232 18.65 2.19 -17.75
CA MET A 232 19.47 2.96 -16.82
C MET A 232 20.77 3.36 -17.51
N ARG A 233 21.16 4.64 -17.39
CA ARG A 233 22.45 5.13 -17.87
C ARG A 233 23.55 4.63 -16.93
N VAL A 234 24.02 3.41 -17.17
CA VAL A 234 24.95 2.65 -16.31
C VAL A 234 26.17 3.46 -15.85
N GLY A 235 26.80 4.23 -16.74
CA GLY A 235 27.97 5.05 -16.39
C GLY A 235 27.68 6.05 -15.26
N LYS A 236 26.47 6.60 -15.21
CA LYS A 236 26.04 7.52 -14.14
C LYS A 236 25.67 6.81 -12.85
N PHE A 237 25.23 5.56 -12.92
CA PHE A 237 24.93 4.80 -11.71
C PHE A 237 26.18 4.62 -10.85
N SER A 238 27.36 4.48 -11.47
CA SER A 238 28.64 4.43 -10.74
C SER A 238 28.86 5.66 -9.86
N GLU A 239 28.52 6.85 -10.35
CA GLU A 239 28.61 8.11 -9.60
C GLU A 239 27.56 8.21 -8.47
N LEU A 240 26.42 7.53 -8.61
CA LEU A 240 25.34 7.51 -7.62
C LEU A 240 25.51 6.38 -6.59
N LYS A 241 26.28 5.33 -6.90
CA LYS A 241 26.26 4.05 -6.19
C LYS A 241 26.50 4.19 -4.69
N GLU A 242 27.46 4.99 -4.27
CA GLU A 242 27.78 5.18 -2.85
C GLU A 242 26.61 5.79 -2.07
N LEU A 243 25.99 6.84 -2.63
CA LEU A 243 24.79 7.44 -2.05
C LEU A 243 23.63 6.42 -2.03
N TRP A 244 23.43 5.71 -3.14
CA TRP A 244 22.35 4.74 -3.28
C TRP A 244 22.46 3.60 -2.25
N ASP A 245 23.66 3.07 -2.05
CA ASP A 245 23.91 1.99 -1.09
C ASP A 245 23.70 2.49 0.35
N LEU A 246 24.12 3.72 0.66
CA LEU A 246 23.91 4.31 1.99
C LEU A 246 22.43 4.50 2.32
N ILE A 247 21.65 5.06 1.40
CA ILE A 247 20.22 5.35 1.66
C ILE A 247 19.35 4.10 1.64
N ASN A 248 19.81 2.98 1.06
CA ASN A 248 19.13 1.69 1.11
C ASN A 248 19.53 0.83 2.32
N GLN A 249 20.38 1.33 3.22
CA GLN A 249 20.69 0.61 4.46
C GLN A 249 19.43 0.40 5.30
N LYS A 250 19.31 -0.80 5.87
CA LYS A 250 18.20 -1.14 6.77
C LYS A 250 18.43 -0.49 8.12
N VAL A 251 17.43 0.22 8.62
CA VAL A 251 17.52 0.97 9.88
C VAL A 251 16.35 0.59 10.77
N VAL A 252 16.62 0.48 12.07
CA VAL A 252 15.61 0.28 13.12
C VAL A 252 15.50 1.56 13.95
N ILE A 253 14.27 1.94 14.23
CA ILE A 253 13.96 3.03 15.15
C ILE A 253 13.97 2.53 16.60
N GLU A 254 14.61 3.30 17.47
CA GLU A 254 14.68 3.05 18.90
C GLU A 254 13.97 4.19 19.66
N TYR A 255 12.98 3.85 20.47
CA TYR A 255 12.33 4.81 21.36
C TYR A 255 13.14 4.93 22.65
N LYS A 256 13.76 6.09 22.87
CA LYS A 256 14.59 6.35 24.06
C LYS A 256 13.73 6.78 25.24
N ILE A 257 12.96 5.83 25.77
CA ILE A 257 12.13 5.99 26.97
C ILE A 257 12.83 5.27 28.12
N LYS A 258 13.20 5.98 29.18
CA LYS A 258 14.16 5.50 30.20
C LYS A 258 13.54 4.49 31.16
N SER A 259 12.23 4.54 31.36
CA SER A 259 11.55 3.67 32.32
C SER A 259 10.09 3.40 31.95
N GLU A 260 9.54 2.32 32.51
CA GLU A 260 8.11 2.00 32.38
C GLU A 260 7.21 3.11 32.96
N ARG A 261 7.68 3.82 34.00
CA ARG A 261 6.92 4.94 34.59
C ARG A 261 6.77 6.11 33.62
N GLU A 262 7.85 6.41 32.88
CA GLU A 262 7.83 7.44 31.83
C GLU A 262 6.90 7.03 30.69
N PHE A 263 6.95 5.77 30.27
CA PHE A 263 6.01 5.23 29.29
C PHE A 263 4.55 5.31 29.77
N LEU A 264 4.29 4.96 31.03
CA LEU A 264 2.97 5.06 31.66
C LEU A 264 2.45 6.50 31.58
N SER A 265 3.28 7.50 31.94
CA SER A 265 2.91 8.91 31.83
C SER A 265 2.62 9.33 30.39
N LEU A 266 3.40 8.85 29.42
CA LEU A 266 3.20 9.12 27.99
C LEU A 266 1.86 8.55 27.50
N PHE A 267 1.57 7.29 27.81
CA PHE A 267 0.32 6.62 27.43
C PHE A 267 -0.89 7.24 28.13
N ARG A 268 -0.76 7.63 29.40
CA ARG A 268 -1.79 8.37 30.14
C ARG A 268 -2.10 9.72 29.48
N ALA A 269 -1.07 10.49 29.10
CA ALA A 269 -1.28 11.77 28.43
C ALA A 269 -2.04 11.61 27.11
N PHE A 270 -1.68 10.60 26.31
CA PHE A 270 -2.44 10.23 25.11
C PHE A 270 -3.92 9.95 25.41
N MET A 271 -4.19 9.07 26.38
CA MET A 271 -5.58 8.70 26.71
C MET A 271 -6.41 9.90 27.15
N LEU A 272 -5.81 10.86 27.87
CA LEU A 272 -6.49 12.08 28.30
C LEU A 272 -6.73 13.06 27.15
N GLU A 273 -5.76 13.25 26.25
CA GLU A 273 -5.90 14.14 25.08
C GLU A 273 -6.99 13.63 24.10
N GLU A 274 -7.21 12.32 24.05
CA GLU A 274 -8.20 11.70 23.17
C GLU A 274 -9.53 11.39 23.87
N ALA A 275 -9.72 11.80 25.12
CA ALA A 275 -10.88 11.44 25.95
C ALA A 275 -12.22 11.72 25.26
N ASP A 276 -12.36 12.92 24.70
CA ASP A 276 -13.60 13.38 24.06
C ASP A 276 -13.89 12.68 22.72
N ARG A 277 -12.90 11.95 22.17
CA ARG A 277 -13.04 11.22 20.91
C ARG A 277 -13.51 9.76 21.10
N PHE A 278 -13.56 9.28 22.34
CA PHE A 278 -14.10 7.97 22.66
C PHE A 278 -15.63 8.00 22.63
N THR A 279 -16.18 7.56 21.49
CA THR A 279 -17.61 7.34 21.30
C THR A 279 -18.01 5.99 21.89
N LYS A 280 -19.02 5.96 22.78
CA LYS A 280 -19.57 4.69 23.28
C LYS A 280 -20.14 3.92 22.08
N SER A 281 -19.96 2.60 22.04
CA SER A 281 -20.57 1.76 21.00
C SER A 281 -21.83 1.09 21.54
N GLY A 282 -22.94 1.28 20.84
CA GLY A 282 -24.24 0.82 21.28
C GLY A 282 -25.33 1.13 20.28
N ALA A 283 -26.52 0.63 20.57
CA ALA A 283 -27.70 0.90 19.76
C ALA A 283 -28.47 2.09 20.33
N HIS A 284 -28.91 2.99 19.45
CA HIS A 284 -29.90 4.01 19.77
C HIS A 284 -31.26 3.59 19.22
N THR A 285 -32.27 3.66 20.05
CA THR A 285 -33.66 3.53 19.60
C THR A 285 -34.08 4.83 18.93
N ARG A 286 -34.30 4.81 17.62
CA ARG A 286 -34.90 5.91 16.87
C ARG A 286 -36.39 5.62 16.68
N ILE A 287 -37.25 6.48 17.21
CA ILE A 287 -38.70 6.40 16.99
C ILE A 287 -39.07 7.38 15.89
N GLU A 288 -39.62 6.89 14.79
CA GLU A 288 -40.24 7.73 13.77
C GLU A 288 -41.75 7.74 13.98
N ARG A 289 -42.32 8.95 14.15
CA ARG A 289 -43.77 9.12 14.15
C ARG A 289 -44.21 9.75 12.84
N ILE A 290 -45.16 9.09 12.20
CA ILE A 290 -45.83 9.57 11.00
C ILE A 290 -47.15 10.22 11.44
N TYR A 291 -47.41 11.43 10.97
CA TYR A 291 -48.68 12.12 11.14
C TYR A 291 -49.20 12.57 9.77
N ILE A 292 -50.49 12.39 9.56
CA ILE A 292 -51.16 12.77 8.32
C ILE A 292 -52.00 14.00 8.64
N HIS A 293 -51.75 15.09 7.92
CA HIS A 293 -52.52 16.32 8.03
C HIS A 293 -52.76 16.89 6.62
N ASN A 294 -54.02 17.18 6.29
CA ASN A 294 -54.44 17.66 4.96
C ASN A 294 -53.89 16.81 3.80
N ASP A 295 -54.15 15.49 3.84
CA ASP A 295 -53.67 14.50 2.85
C ASP A 295 -52.15 14.48 2.61
N THR A 296 -51.38 15.12 3.50
CA THR A 296 -49.93 15.13 3.45
C THR A 296 -49.38 14.33 4.63
N ALA A 297 -48.66 13.26 4.33
CA ALA A 297 -47.94 12.48 5.33
C ALA A 297 -46.63 13.20 5.68
N MET A 298 -46.44 13.49 6.96
CA MET A 298 -45.21 14.06 7.50
C MET A 298 -44.60 13.09 8.50
N SER A 299 -43.27 12.89 8.44
CA SER A 299 -42.53 12.11 9.42
C SER A 299 -41.73 13.05 10.32
N LYS A 300 -41.75 12.81 11.63
CA LYS A 300 -40.84 13.45 12.59
C LYS A 300 -40.06 12.37 13.32
N SER A 301 -38.74 12.40 13.14
CA SER A 301 -37.82 11.59 13.92
C SER A 301 -37.68 12.20 15.31
N ILE A 302 -38.02 11.42 16.33
CA ILE A 302 -37.80 11.80 17.73
C ILE A 302 -36.54 11.07 18.17
N LEU A 303 -35.46 11.84 18.35
CA LEU A 303 -34.25 11.37 19.01
C LEU A 303 -34.45 11.61 20.52
N SER A 304 -34.63 10.54 21.31
CA SER A 304 -34.62 10.69 22.78
C SER A 304 -33.22 11.12 23.21
N VAL A 305 -33.13 12.26 23.90
CA VAL A 305 -31.88 12.81 24.43
C VAL A 305 -31.43 12.08 25.71
N ASP A 306 -32.29 11.23 26.29
CA ASP A 306 -31.97 10.45 27.48
C ASP A 306 -30.95 9.32 27.19
N GLU A 307 -29.86 9.30 27.98
CA GLU A 307 -28.82 8.26 27.95
C GLU A 307 -29.36 6.84 28.21
N ASP A 308 -30.55 6.72 28.81
CA ASP A 308 -31.18 5.45 29.18
C ASP A 308 -31.57 4.56 27.99
N ASN A 309 -31.66 5.11 26.77
CA ASN A 309 -31.95 4.35 25.55
C ASN A 309 -30.70 3.90 24.78
N PHE A 310 -29.50 4.06 25.35
CA PHE A 310 -28.26 3.59 24.74
C PHE A 310 -27.91 2.17 25.22
N HIS A 311 -28.25 1.17 24.41
CA HIS A 311 -27.86 -0.22 24.71
C HIS A 311 -26.38 -0.43 24.37
N LYS A 312 -25.54 -0.48 25.42
CA LYS A 312 -24.09 -0.72 25.31
C LYS A 312 -23.80 -2.08 24.69
N ILE A 313 -22.92 -2.11 23.69
CA ILE A 313 -22.44 -3.35 23.07
C ILE A 313 -20.97 -3.55 23.43
N ASN A 314 -20.74 -4.33 24.49
CA ASN A 314 -19.43 -4.90 24.78
C ASN A 314 -19.33 -6.25 24.07
N THR A 315 -18.38 -6.39 23.15
CA THR A 315 -18.20 -7.62 22.36
C THR A 315 -17.15 -8.56 22.93
N MET A 316 -16.51 -8.18 24.04
CA MET A 316 -15.47 -8.95 24.72
C MET A 316 -15.37 -8.58 26.20
N SER A 317 -14.77 -9.47 26.99
CA SER A 317 -14.43 -9.21 28.39
C SER A 317 -13.27 -8.21 28.52
N TYR A 318 -13.09 -7.64 29.70
CA TYR A 318 -11.98 -6.71 29.97
C TYR A 318 -10.61 -7.36 29.78
N ARG A 319 -10.47 -8.64 30.17
CA ARG A 319 -9.22 -9.38 30.00
C ARG A 319 -8.89 -9.60 28.52
N GLU A 320 -9.86 -10.06 27.73
CA GLU A 320 -9.69 -10.22 26.28
C GLU A 320 -9.39 -8.90 25.58
N PHE A 321 -10.01 -7.80 26.03
CA PHE A 321 -9.73 -6.46 25.53
C PHE A 321 -8.27 -6.06 25.79
N LEU A 322 -7.79 -6.25 27.03
CA LEU A 322 -6.40 -5.99 27.40
C LEU A 322 -5.43 -6.86 26.59
N ASP A 323 -5.70 -8.16 26.45
CA ASP A 323 -4.85 -9.09 25.71
C ASP A 323 -4.78 -8.68 24.22
N LYS A 324 -5.92 -8.40 23.58
CA LYS A 324 -5.97 -7.94 22.18
C LYS A 324 -5.31 -6.57 21.99
N LEU A 325 -5.52 -5.63 22.92
CA LEU A 325 -4.91 -4.32 22.85
C LEU A 325 -3.39 -4.43 23.01
N SER A 326 -2.90 -5.20 23.99
CA SER A 326 -1.48 -5.48 24.21
C SER A 326 -0.83 -6.04 22.95
N GLN A 327 -1.46 -7.02 22.29
CA GLN A 327 -0.94 -7.61 21.04
C GLN A 327 -0.97 -6.63 19.86
N THR A 328 -1.82 -5.60 19.93
CA THR A 328 -2.02 -4.64 18.84
C THR A 328 -1.09 -3.44 18.92
N ILE A 329 -0.87 -2.91 20.13
CA ILE A 329 -0.05 -1.72 20.38
C ILE A 329 1.27 -2.04 21.11
N PHE A 330 1.50 -3.30 21.48
CA PHE A 330 2.71 -3.80 22.12
C PHE A 330 3.04 -3.14 23.47
N VAL A 331 2.00 -2.82 24.26
CA VAL A 331 2.11 -2.23 25.60
C VAL A 331 1.79 -3.26 26.67
N LYS A 332 2.51 -3.25 27.79
CA LYS A 332 2.29 -4.19 28.92
C LYS A 332 0.89 -4.04 29.52
N HIS A 333 0.29 -5.18 29.89
CA HIS A 333 -1.00 -5.25 30.58
C HIS A 333 -1.04 -4.35 31.83
N ASP A 334 -0.05 -4.47 32.72
CA ASP A 334 0.00 -3.73 33.97
C ASP A 334 -0.02 -2.21 33.76
N THR A 335 0.70 -1.74 32.74
CA THR A 335 0.79 -0.31 32.42
C THR A 335 -0.54 0.20 31.89
N MET A 336 -1.17 -0.52 30.96
CA MET A 336 -2.50 -0.16 30.46
C MET A 336 -3.55 -0.19 31.58
N HIS A 337 -3.55 -1.23 32.40
CA HIS A 337 -4.49 -1.37 33.51
C HIS A 337 -4.36 -0.20 34.50
N LYS A 338 -3.13 0.14 34.92
CA LYS A 338 -2.88 1.30 35.80
C LYS A 338 -3.41 2.59 35.20
N VAL A 339 -3.10 2.87 33.94
CA VAL A 339 -3.61 4.07 33.26
C VAL A 339 -5.14 4.08 33.22
N PHE A 340 -5.78 2.96 32.89
CA PHE A 340 -7.25 2.87 32.87
C PHE A 340 -7.89 3.05 34.23
N CYS A 341 -7.26 2.57 35.31
CA CYS A 341 -7.69 2.84 36.68
C CYS A 341 -7.53 4.32 37.04
N ASP A 342 -6.39 4.93 36.71
CA ASP A 342 -6.07 6.32 37.04
C ASP A 342 -7.01 7.33 36.35
N ILE A 343 -7.46 7.02 35.13
CA ILE A 343 -8.34 7.90 34.34
C ILE A 343 -9.82 7.50 34.40
N LYS A 344 -10.20 6.53 35.24
CA LYS A 344 -11.54 5.93 35.26
C LYS A 344 -12.69 6.94 35.35
N TYR A 345 -12.49 8.03 36.09
CA TYR A 345 -13.48 9.10 36.28
C TYR A 345 -13.64 10.03 35.07
N ILE A 346 -12.68 10.00 34.14
CA ILE A 346 -12.71 10.76 32.89
C ILE A 346 -13.17 9.83 31.76
N ILE A 347 -12.52 8.67 31.64
CA ILE A 347 -12.86 7.63 30.68
C ILE A 347 -12.96 6.31 31.43
N ASN A 348 -14.18 5.78 31.53
CA ASN A 348 -14.35 4.43 32.03
C ASN A 348 -14.24 3.41 30.89
N ILE A 349 -13.03 2.86 30.69
CA ILE A 349 -12.74 1.96 29.56
C ILE A 349 -13.67 0.72 29.50
N THR A 350 -14.28 0.33 30.61
CA THR A 350 -15.23 -0.81 30.65
C THR A 350 -16.50 -0.57 29.84
N GLU A 351 -16.77 0.67 29.44
CA GLU A 351 -17.88 1.04 28.56
C GLU A 351 -17.53 0.94 27.06
N TYR A 352 -16.29 0.59 26.73
CA TYR A 352 -15.74 0.66 25.37
C TYR A 352 -15.07 -0.66 24.94
N LEU A 353 -15.47 -1.80 25.52
CA LEU A 353 -14.82 -3.10 25.34
C LEU A 353 -15.21 -3.76 24.01
N ASN A 354 -14.70 -3.20 22.91
CA ASN A 354 -14.94 -3.68 21.56
C ASN A 354 -13.73 -3.45 20.64
N ILE A 355 -13.76 -4.09 19.46
CA ILE A 355 -12.64 -4.04 18.50
C ILE A 355 -12.46 -2.65 17.86
N GLN A 356 -13.53 -1.87 17.73
CA GLN A 356 -13.47 -0.51 17.18
C GLN A 356 -12.63 0.39 18.10
N THR A 357 -12.83 0.31 19.41
CA THR A 357 -12.02 1.02 20.41
C THR A 357 -10.56 0.64 20.33
N ILE A 358 -10.23 -0.67 20.20
CA ILE A 358 -8.84 -1.11 20.04
C ILE A 358 -8.21 -0.49 18.78
N ARG A 359 -8.93 -0.46 17.66
CA ARG A 359 -8.46 0.17 16.41
C ARG A 359 -8.26 1.67 16.56
N LYS A 360 -9.18 2.36 17.26
CA LYS A 360 -9.08 3.80 17.57
C LYS A 360 -7.86 4.08 18.44
N ILE A 361 -7.66 3.33 19.53
CA ILE A 361 -6.47 3.45 20.39
C ILE A 361 -5.20 3.21 19.59
N LYS A 362 -5.14 2.16 18.77
CA LYS A 362 -3.98 1.88 17.92
C LYS A 362 -3.64 3.06 17.00
N SER A 363 -4.60 3.49 16.19
CA SER A 363 -4.39 4.56 15.22
C SER A 363 -4.05 5.89 15.90
N GLY A 364 -4.80 6.24 16.95
CA GLY A 364 -4.60 7.44 17.74
C GLY A 364 -3.24 7.45 18.43
N PHE A 365 -2.85 6.34 19.07
CA PHE A 365 -1.56 6.26 19.76
C PHE A 365 -0.39 6.28 18.78
N SER A 366 -0.49 5.61 17.62
CA SER A 366 0.51 5.72 16.55
C SER A 366 0.70 7.16 16.09
N LYS A 367 -0.39 7.90 15.86
CA LYS A 367 -0.35 9.32 15.48
C LYS A 367 0.20 10.20 16.61
N TYR A 368 -0.18 9.92 17.84
CA TYR A 368 0.33 10.62 19.01
C TYR A 368 1.85 10.43 19.17
N LEU A 369 2.37 9.22 18.97
CA LEU A 369 3.80 8.96 18.96
C LEU A 369 4.51 9.76 17.86
N LEU A 370 3.98 9.76 16.63
CA LEU A 370 4.52 10.55 15.52
C LEU A 370 4.63 12.04 15.88
N ASN A 371 3.54 12.65 16.36
CA ASN A 371 3.48 14.09 16.66
C ASN A 371 4.39 14.50 17.83
N ASN A 372 4.70 13.57 18.73
CA ASN A 372 5.45 13.82 19.95
C ASN A 372 6.90 13.29 19.94
N SER A 373 7.35 12.76 18.79
CA SER A 373 8.63 12.05 18.62
C SER A 373 9.90 12.82 18.94
N PHE A 374 9.82 14.15 18.93
CA PHE A 374 10.95 15.05 19.20
C PHE A 374 10.65 16.08 20.29
N SER A 375 9.48 15.98 20.94
CA SER A 375 9.04 16.91 21.99
C SER A 375 8.92 16.22 23.34
N LYS A 376 8.24 15.07 23.41
CA LYS A 376 7.99 14.35 24.67
C LYS A 376 8.99 13.22 24.92
N PHE A 377 9.59 12.66 23.87
CA PHE A 377 10.65 11.67 23.95
C PHE A 377 11.66 11.88 22.83
N SER A 378 12.75 11.10 22.84
CA SER A 378 13.76 11.13 21.79
C SER A 378 13.85 9.80 21.07
N LEU A 379 14.37 9.85 19.84
CA LEU A 379 14.54 8.70 18.97
C LEU A 379 16.02 8.41 18.71
N GLY A 380 16.35 7.14 18.58
CA GLY A 380 17.58 6.64 17.99
C GLY A 380 17.31 5.95 16.65
N TYR A 381 18.26 6.00 15.74
CA TYR A 381 18.25 5.22 14.50
C TYR A 381 19.48 4.33 14.47
N ASN A 382 19.25 3.02 14.52
CA ASN A 382 20.30 2.02 14.55
C ASN A 382 20.35 1.30 13.20
N VAL A 383 21.49 1.44 12.50
CA VAL A 383 21.74 0.76 11.23
C VAL A 383 21.95 -0.73 11.51
N ILE A 384 21.25 -1.59 10.78
CA ILE A 384 21.43 -3.04 10.85
C ILE A 384 22.59 -3.44 9.94
N SER A 385 23.55 -4.19 10.48
CA SER A 385 24.57 -4.87 9.68
C SER A 385 23.95 -6.00 8.86
N GLY A 386 23.98 -5.90 7.54
CA GLY A 386 23.45 -6.92 6.63
C GLY A 386 23.66 -6.55 5.16
N THR A 387 23.20 -7.41 4.25
CA THR A 387 23.27 -7.13 2.82
C THR A 387 22.24 -6.07 2.44
N VAL A 388 22.70 -5.01 1.76
CA VAL A 388 21.85 -3.95 1.19
C VAL A 388 21.17 -4.44 -0.10
N HIS A 389 21.80 -5.39 -0.79
CA HIS A 389 21.37 -5.89 -2.08
C HIS A 389 20.51 -7.16 -1.97
N PRO A 390 19.62 -7.42 -2.96
CA PRO A 390 19.31 -6.58 -4.11
C PRO A 390 18.51 -5.32 -3.75
N THR A 391 18.70 -4.26 -4.54
CA THR A 391 17.90 -3.03 -4.47
C THR A 391 17.06 -2.89 -5.73
N LYS A 392 16.27 -1.81 -5.86
CA LYS A 392 15.56 -1.52 -7.11
C LYS A 392 16.49 -1.29 -8.30
N PHE A 393 17.75 -0.90 -8.06
CA PHE A 393 18.74 -0.60 -9.11
C PHE A 393 19.90 -1.59 -9.19
N THR A 394 19.97 -2.56 -8.26
CA THR A 394 21.08 -3.51 -8.18
C THR A 394 20.60 -4.95 -8.06
N ASN A 395 21.35 -5.87 -8.65
CA ASN A 395 21.17 -7.32 -8.44
C ASN A 395 21.64 -7.76 -7.05
N ALA A 396 21.52 -9.05 -6.73
CA ALA A 396 21.90 -9.61 -5.43
C ALA A 396 23.40 -9.47 -5.10
N ASP A 397 24.25 -9.45 -6.13
CA ASP A 397 25.70 -9.30 -6.02
C ASP A 397 26.13 -7.82 -5.89
N GLY A 398 25.19 -6.86 -5.92
CA GLY A 398 25.45 -5.43 -5.86
C GLY A 398 25.84 -4.77 -7.19
N GLY A 399 25.84 -5.53 -8.28
CA GLY A 399 25.99 -5.01 -9.64
C GLY A 399 24.73 -4.26 -10.10
N TYR A 400 24.88 -3.30 -11.01
CA TYR A 400 23.76 -2.50 -11.52
C TYR A 400 22.85 -3.32 -12.45
N LEU A 401 21.58 -2.92 -12.52
CA LEU A 401 20.63 -3.40 -13.51
C LEU A 401 20.74 -2.58 -14.81
N ALA A 402 20.64 -3.20 -15.98
CA ALA A 402 20.64 -2.47 -17.24
C ALA A 402 19.34 -1.66 -17.46
N ASP A 403 18.24 -2.13 -16.87
CA ASP A 403 16.93 -1.52 -16.98
C ASP A 403 16.09 -1.78 -15.71
N VAL A 404 15.06 -0.95 -15.51
CA VAL A 404 14.14 -1.03 -14.38
C VAL A 404 12.70 -0.96 -14.86
N LEU A 405 11.75 -1.39 -14.03
CA LEU A 405 10.33 -1.28 -14.35
C LEU A 405 9.90 0.19 -14.36
N SER A 406 9.29 0.66 -15.45
CA SER A 406 8.82 2.05 -15.54
C SER A 406 7.79 2.40 -14.46
N SER A 407 6.96 1.43 -14.06
CA SER A 407 5.95 1.60 -13.01
C SER A 407 6.52 1.87 -11.62
N ASP A 408 7.80 1.55 -11.40
CA ASP A 408 8.49 1.84 -10.14
C ASP A 408 8.92 3.33 -10.08
N LEU A 409 9.11 3.97 -11.24
CA LEU A 409 9.50 5.37 -11.38
C LEU A 409 8.31 6.32 -11.49
N GLY A 410 7.17 5.90 -12.04
CA GLY A 410 5.99 6.75 -12.11
C GLY A 410 4.84 6.10 -12.87
N VAL A 411 3.65 6.68 -12.72
CA VAL A 411 2.45 6.21 -13.45
C VAL A 411 2.31 6.91 -14.80
N LEU A 412 2.69 8.20 -14.86
CA LEU A 412 2.65 9.00 -16.07
C LEU A 412 4.00 8.94 -16.79
N GLN A 413 3.97 9.19 -18.10
CA GLN A 413 5.17 9.29 -18.91
C GLN A 413 5.14 10.59 -19.72
N ASP A 414 6.29 11.24 -19.84
CA ASP A 414 6.50 12.27 -20.85
C ASP A 414 7.27 11.69 -22.04
N ASN A 415 6.72 11.87 -23.24
CA ASN A 415 7.36 11.54 -24.51
C ASN A 415 7.69 12.80 -25.34
N THR A 416 7.38 13.99 -24.81
CA THR A 416 7.53 15.26 -25.54
C THR A 416 8.89 15.89 -25.29
N SER A 417 9.41 15.77 -24.07
CA SER A 417 10.70 16.35 -23.69
C SER A 417 11.70 15.27 -23.32
N PRO A 418 12.94 15.31 -23.84
CA PRO A 418 13.98 14.39 -23.40
C PRO A 418 14.36 14.68 -21.93
N PRO A 419 14.72 13.65 -21.14
CA PRO A 419 15.25 13.87 -19.80
C PRO A 419 16.57 14.63 -19.83
N LEU A 420 16.83 15.37 -18.75
CA LEU A 420 18.09 16.06 -18.52
C LEU A 420 19.31 15.14 -18.67
N ASP A 421 20.43 15.73 -19.11
CA ASP A 421 21.69 15.07 -19.35
C ASP A 421 22.37 14.60 -18.07
N SER A 422 21.93 15.04 -16.89
CA SER A 422 22.35 14.53 -15.58
C SER A 422 21.38 13.49 -14.99
N TYR A 423 20.20 13.25 -15.59
CA TYR A 423 19.23 12.26 -15.10
C TYR A 423 19.65 10.79 -15.34
N LEU A 424 19.39 9.91 -14.38
CA LEU A 424 19.86 8.51 -14.40
C LEU A 424 19.20 7.64 -15.50
N PHE A 425 17.99 7.96 -15.95
CA PHE A 425 17.24 7.15 -16.92
C PHE A 425 17.13 7.82 -18.30
N GLU A 426 16.83 7.01 -19.32
CA GLU A 426 16.62 7.48 -20.70
C GLU A 426 15.20 8.03 -20.97
N GLU A 427 14.22 7.67 -20.13
CA GLU A 427 12.83 8.15 -20.24
C GLU A 427 12.37 8.78 -18.92
N VAL A 428 11.37 9.67 -19.01
CA VAL A 428 10.79 10.39 -17.87
C VAL A 428 9.47 9.75 -17.46
N PHE A 429 9.41 9.27 -16.21
CA PHE A 429 8.20 8.78 -15.56
C PHE A 429 7.98 9.54 -14.25
N TYR A 430 6.76 10.01 -14.01
CA TYR A 430 6.44 10.90 -12.89
C TYR A 430 5.05 10.61 -12.30
N ASP A 431 4.84 11.13 -11.09
CA ASP A 431 3.56 11.12 -10.39
C ASP A 431 2.96 12.51 -10.18
N SER A 432 3.76 13.58 -10.35
CA SER A 432 3.30 14.97 -10.29
C SER A 432 4.03 15.87 -11.30
N GLU A 433 3.42 16.98 -11.70
CA GLU A 433 4.05 17.92 -12.64
C GLU A 433 5.36 18.50 -12.09
N LEU A 434 5.47 18.73 -10.78
CA LEU A 434 6.70 19.22 -10.17
C LEU A 434 7.87 18.24 -10.36
N GLU A 435 7.60 16.94 -10.24
CA GLU A 435 8.60 15.89 -10.50
C GLU A 435 9.01 15.85 -11.98
N LYS A 436 8.04 16.00 -12.89
CA LYS A 436 8.30 16.07 -14.33
C LYS A 436 9.26 17.21 -14.64
N LEU A 437 8.94 18.42 -14.15
CA LEU A 437 9.77 19.61 -14.35
C LEU A 437 11.19 19.41 -13.82
N ASN A 438 11.37 18.76 -12.67
CA ASN A 438 12.70 18.46 -12.13
C ASN A 438 13.54 17.54 -13.02
N MET A 439 12.91 16.72 -13.87
CA MET A 439 13.58 15.77 -14.76
C MET A 439 13.79 16.29 -16.18
N THR A 440 13.06 17.34 -16.58
CA THR A 440 13.06 17.86 -17.96
C THR A 440 13.57 19.29 -18.07
N GLU A 441 13.55 20.08 -17.00
CA GLU A 441 13.87 21.51 -17.05
C GLU A 441 14.99 21.92 -16.09
N GLY A 442 15.81 22.87 -16.54
CA GLY A 442 16.80 23.53 -15.69
C GLY A 442 18.03 22.69 -15.40
N GLU A 443 18.73 22.21 -16.44
CA GLU A 443 20.02 21.53 -16.30
C GLU A 443 21.00 22.36 -15.45
N VAL A 444 21.59 21.72 -14.45
CA VAL A 444 22.54 22.36 -13.54
C VAL A 444 23.91 21.72 -13.73
N ARG A 445 24.88 22.49 -14.22
CA ARG A 445 26.25 22.00 -14.48
C ARG A 445 26.93 21.34 -13.28
N SER A 446 26.58 21.74 -12.06
CA SER A 446 27.13 21.15 -10.83
C SER A 446 26.53 19.78 -10.51
N VAL A 447 25.40 19.39 -11.09
CA VAL A 447 24.78 18.08 -10.84
C VAL A 447 25.48 17.03 -11.71
N ILE A 448 26.09 16.04 -11.07
CA ILE A 448 26.77 14.93 -11.74
C ILE A 448 25.74 13.89 -12.19
N VAL A 449 24.89 13.48 -11.25
CA VAL A 449 23.83 12.51 -11.49
C VAL A 449 22.69 12.76 -10.52
N PHE A 450 21.46 12.54 -10.99
CA PHE A 450 20.30 12.46 -10.09
C PHE A 450 19.29 11.42 -10.57
N THR A 451 18.46 10.97 -9.65
CA THR A 451 17.43 9.97 -9.91
C THR A 451 16.17 10.25 -9.11
N LYS A 452 15.02 9.86 -9.66
CA LYS A 452 13.82 9.63 -8.86
C LYS A 452 14.03 8.35 -8.05
N ILE A 453 13.64 8.39 -6.78
CA ILE A 453 13.65 7.24 -5.89
C ILE A 453 12.35 6.46 -6.15
N PRO A 454 12.42 5.17 -6.48
CA PRO A 454 11.23 4.37 -6.69
C PRO A 454 10.39 4.25 -5.42
N LYS A 455 9.07 4.24 -5.59
CA LYS A 455 8.13 4.11 -4.46
C LYS A 455 8.44 2.87 -3.63
N ASN A 456 8.48 3.04 -2.31
CA ASN A 456 8.80 1.99 -1.33
C ASN A 456 10.18 1.32 -1.51
N SER A 457 11.10 1.91 -2.30
CA SER A 457 12.47 1.43 -2.38
C SER A 457 13.21 1.69 -1.08
N ILE A 458 13.09 2.91 -0.57
CA ILE A 458 13.67 3.32 0.70
C ILE A 458 12.56 3.32 1.75
N LYS A 459 12.78 2.62 2.86
CA LYS A 459 11.81 2.51 3.96
C LYS A 459 12.38 3.14 5.22
N ILE A 460 12.33 4.47 5.30
CA ILE A 460 12.73 5.21 6.50
C ILE A 460 11.71 4.90 7.60
N PRO A 461 12.12 4.33 8.73
CA PRO A 461 11.20 4.05 9.83
C PRO A 461 10.79 5.37 10.50
N VAL A 462 9.49 5.50 10.75
CA VAL A 462 8.90 6.67 11.40
C VAL A 462 8.15 6.21 12.65
N ALA A 463 8.14 7.02 13.71
CA ALA A 463 7.44 6.68 14.93
C ALA A 463 5.94 6.41 14.70
N GLY A 464 5.35 5.58 15.53
CA GLY A 464 3.98 5.08 15.33
C GLY A 464 3.86 3.92 14.35
N GLY A 465 4.98 3.42 13.79
CA GLY A 465 5.00 2.30 12.86
C GLY A 465 4.76 2.69 11.40
N TYR A 466 4.90 3.98 11.07
CA TYR A 466 4.84 4.47 9.71
C TYR A 466 6.19 4.29 9.00
N THR A 467 6.15 4.39 7.67
CA THR A 467 7.35 4.42 6.83
C THR A 467 7.31 5.65 5.92
N TYR A 468 8.48 6.09 5.50
CA TYR A 468 8.63 7.23 4.62
C TYR A 468 9.67 6.94 3.53
N SER A 469 9.43 7.45 2.31
CA SER A 469 10.30 7.32 1.15
C SER A 469 10.39 8.69 0.50
N PRO A 470 11.59 9.27 0.37
CA PRO A 470 11.79 10.52 -0.36
C PRO A 470 11.58 10.36 -1.88
N ASP A 471 11.52 11.47 -2.62
CA ASP A 471 11.23 11.47 -4.05
C ASP A 471 12.47 11.44 -4.94
N PHE A 472 13.53 12.16 -4.61
CA PHE A 472 14.75 12.24 -5.43
C PHE A 472 16.05 12.16 -4.64
N ALA A 473 17.10 11.70 -5.31
CA ALA A 473 18.48 11.74 -4.85
C ALA A 473 19.36 12.40 -5.91
N TYR A 474 20.19 13.36 -5.50
CA TYR A 474 21.13 14.10 -6.35
C TYR A 474 22.55 13.96 -5.80
N VAL A 475 23.52 13.84 -6.70
CA VAL A 475 24.96 13.98 -6.41
C VAL A 475 25.45 15.23 -7.13
N VAL A 476 26.01 16.16 -6.36
CA VAL A 476 26.34 17.50 -6.83
C VAL A 476 27.80 17.81 -6.48
N ASN A 477 28.55 18.38 -7.41
CA ASN A 477 29.87 18.92 -7.16
C ASN A 477 29.76 20.41 -6.80
N THR A 478 30.31 20.79 -5.65
CA THR A 478 30.34 22.19 -5.22
C THR A 478 31.41 22.98 -5.97
N SER A 479 31.32 24.32 -5.95
CA SER A 479 32.34 25.19 -6.55
C SER A 479 33.76 24.98 -5.99
N LYS A 480 33.86 24.38 -4.80
CA LYS A 480 35.11 24.05 -4.09
C LYS A 480 35.69 22.68 -4.46
N GLY A 481 34.98 21.90 -5.28
CA GLY A 481 35.37 20.54 -5.67
C GLY A 481 34.88 19.43 -4.73
N ASP A 482 34.13 19.76 -3.67
CA ASP A 482 33.56 18.78 -2.75
C ASP A 482 32.26 18.18 -3.29
N TYR A 483 32.03 16.89 -3.04
CA TYR A 483 30.77 16.21 -3.35
C TYR A 483 29.72 16.47 -2.26
N LEU A 484 28.51 16.84 -2.69
CA LEU A 484 27.34 17.05 -1.86
C LEU A 484 26.21 16.13 -2.33
N ASN A 485 25.72 15.29 -1.43
CA ASN A 485 24.58 14.43 -1.69
C ASN A 485 23.30 15.10 -1.19
N LEU A 486 22.29 15.22 -2.05
CA LEU A 486 21.01 15.82 -1.69
C LEU A 486 19.89 14.79 -1.80
N ILE A 487 19.05 14.71 -0.77
CA ILE A 487 17.79 13.98 -0.81
C ILE A 487 16.66 15.00 -0.82
N ILE A 488 15.79 14.94 -1.83
CA ILE A 488 14.73 15.92 -2.05
C ILE A 488 13.36 15.25 -1.90
N GLU A 489 12.51 15.89 -1.11
CA GLU A 489 11.07 15.62 -1.06
C GLU A 489 10.31 16.71 -1.81
N THR A 490 9.44 16.32 -2.73
CA THR A 490 8.56 17.24 -3.46
C THR A 490 7.20 17.36 -2.76
N LYS A 491 6.70 18.60 -2.64
CA LYS A 491 5.39 18.89 -2.05
C LYS A 491 4.66 19.91 -2.89
N ASN A 492 3.46 19.52 -3.33
CA ASN A 492 2.57 20.41 -4.08
C ASN A 492 1.78 21.35 -3.14
N VAL A 493 2.51 22.10 -2.31
CA VAL A 493 2.00 23.16 -1.43
C VAL A 493 2.97 24.33 -1.52
N ASP A 494 2.51 25.55 -1.24
CA ASP A 494 3.29 26.76 -1.49
C ASP A 494 4.40 26.97 -0.45
N GLY A 495 4.29 26.34 0.71
CA GLY A 495 5.36 26.38 1.69
C GLY A 495 5.17 25.52 2.93
N LYS A 496 6.17 25.57 3.82
CA LYS A 496 6.25 24.75 5.04
C LYS A 496 5.06 24.90 5.98
N ARG A 497 4.35 26.04 5.96
CA ARG A 497 3.21 26.32 6.84
C ARG A 497 1.97 25.52 6.45
N GLU A 498 1.80 25.23 5.17
CA GLU A 498 0.67 24.48 4.59
C GLU A 498 0.86 22.97 4.67
N LEU A 499 2.07 22.50 5.00
CA LEU A 499 2.31 21.08 5.25
C LEU A 499 1.44 20.58 6.40
N ARG A 500 0.72 19.49 6.15
CA ARG A 500 -0.01 18.76 7.19
C ARG A 500 0.96 18.38 8.30
N HIS A 501 0.46 18.39 9.53
CA HIS A 501 1.30 18.13 10.71
C HIS A 501 2.04 16.78 10.60
N GLU A 502 1.35 15.73 10.15
CA GLU A 502 1.93 14.41 9.94
C GLU A 502 3.05 14.39 8.89
N GLU A 503 2.92 15.15 7.79
CA GLU A 503 3.94 15.22 6.73
C GLU A 503 5.19 15.91 7.25
N ARG A 504 4.99 17.01 7.98
CA ARG A 504 6.07 17.76 8.62
C ARG A 504 6.88 16.87 9.57
N ASP A 505 6.21 16.06 10.38
CA ASP A 505 6.90 15.18 11.32
C ASP A 505 7.57 13.99 10.63
N LYS A 506 6.97 13.41 9.58
CA LYS A 506 7.64 12.41 8.73
C LYS A 506 8.93 12.95 8.09
N ILE A 507 8.89 14.18 7.57
CA ILE A 507 10.08 14.85 7.00
C ILE A 507 11.16 15.04 8.08
N LYS A 508 10.80 15.46 9.30
CA LYS A 508 11.77 15.58 10.41
C LYS A 508 12.43 14.25 10.75
N HIS A 509 11.70 13.13 10.70
CA HIS A 509 12.27 11.80 10.92
C HIS A 509 13.32 11.46 9.84
N ALA A 510 13.03 11.74 8.57
CA ALA A 510 13.99 11.54 7.48
C ALA A 510 15.24 12.41 7.65
N GLN A 511 15.07 13.70 7.98
CA GLN A 511 16.17 14.61 8.30
C GLN A 511 17.04 14.05 9.43
N LYS A 512 16.42 13.61 10.53
CA LYS A 512 17.15 13.10 11.68
C LYS A 512 17.92 11.82 11.39
N LEU A 513 17.34 10.93 10.59
CA LEU A 513 18.02 9.73 10.12
C LEU A 513 19.26 10.09 9.30
N PHE A 514 19.09 10.92 8.27
CA PHE A 514 20.18 11.29 7.37
C PHE A 514 21.30 12.04 8.10
N GLU A 515 20.98 12.91 9.05
CA GLU A 515 21.97 13.53 9.95
C GLU A 515 22.83 12.49 10.71
N GLN A 516 22.21 11.38 11.15
CA GLN A 516 22.91 10.35 11.93
C GLN A 516 23.76 9.40 11.07
N ILE A 517 23.31 9.08 9.84
CA ILE A 517 24.02 8.16 8.94
C ILE A 517 25.05 8.87 8.04
N SER A 518 25.04 10.20 7.96
CA SER A 518 25.99 11.03 7.18
C SER A 518 27.43 11.05 7.75
N LYS A 519 27.90 9.96 8.36
CA LYS A 519 29.24 9.91 8.98
C LYS A 519 30.37 9.78 7.95
N SER A 520 30.11 9.11 6.83
CA SER A 520 31.09 8.92 5.74
C SER A 520 30.87 9.87 4.57
N ILE A 521 29.61 10.14 4.20
CA ILE A 521 29.24 11.07 3.14
C ILE A 521 28.26 12.13 3.62
N LYS A 522 28.44 13.36 3.15
CA LYS A 522 27.60 14.50 3.52
C LYS A 522 26.27 14.42 2.77
N ILE A 523 25.20 14.04 3.47
CA ILE A 523 23.82 14.10 2.95
C ILE A 523 23.11 15.34 3.50
N THR A 524 22.46 16.08 2.61
CA THR A 524 21.55 17.16 2.98
C THR A 524 20.15 16.82 2.51
N PHE A 525 19.20 16.77 3.44
CA PHE A 525 17.79 16.55 3.13
C PHE A 525 17.07 17.89 2.94
N MET A 526 16.28 18.02 1.87
CA MET A 526 15.54 19.24 1.56
C MET A 526 14.10 18.94 1.14
N THR A 527 13.24 19.94 1.28
CA THR A 527 11.89 19.92 0.74
C THR A 527 11.78 20.98 -0.34
N GLN A 528 11.21 20.60 -1.48
CA GLN A 528 10.87 21.46 -2.60
C GLN A 528 9.36 21.69 -2.60
N PHE A 529 8.95 22.96 -2.58
CA PHE A 529 7.56 23.39 -2.64
C PHE A 529 7.12 23.68 -4.09
N SER A 530 5.81 23.87 -4.32
CA SER A 530 5.22 24.12 -5.66
C SER A 530 5.87 25.30 -6.38
N GLY A 531 6.19 26.37 -5.64
CA GLY A 531 6.84 27.58 -6.17
C GLY A 531 8.35 27.48 -6.33
N ASP A 532 8.99 26.41 -5.83
CA ASP A 532 10.44 26.25 -5.89
C ASP A 532 10.89 25.59 -7.19
N LYS A 533 11.89 26.19 -7.84
CA LYS A 533 12.63 25.54 -8.92
C LYS A 533 13.84 24.81 -8.37
N ILE A 534 13.95 23.51 -8.65
CA ILE A 534 15.03 22.68 -8.10
C ILE A 534 16.43 23.22 -8.43
N HIS A 535 16.62 23.78 -9.62
CA HIS A 535 17.90 24.36 -10.02
C HIS A 535 18.31 25.57 -9.19
N ASP A 536 17.36 26.38 -8.73
CA ASP A 536 17.64 27.53 -7.87
C ASP A 536 18.01 27.08 -6.45
N LEU A 537 17.36 26.02 -5.95
CA LEU A 537 17.71 25.41 -4.67
C LEU A 537 19.13 24.83 -4.68
N ILE A 538 19.49 24.10 -5.74
CA ILE A 538 20.82 23.50 -5.89
C ILE A 538 21.89 24.60 -6.03
N LYS A 539 21.65 25.62 -6.87
CA LYS A 539 22.61 26.74 -7.05
C LYS A 539 22.93 27.47 -5.74
N LYS A 540 21.94 27.69 -4.88
CA LYS A 540 22.13 28.33 -3.57
C LYS A 540 23.03 27.53 -2.62
N LEU A 541 23.16 26.22 -2.83
CA LEU A 541 23.97 25.33 -1.99
C LEU A 541 25.36 25.06 -2.54
N THR A 542 25.58 25.29 -3.84
CA THR A 542 26.84 25.01 -4.52
C THR A 542 27.73 26.24 -4.72
N GLN A 543 27.16 27.44 -4.60
CA GLN A 543 27.88 28.70 -4.42
C GLN A 543 28.47 28.77 -3.00
#